data_AF-A0A8K0CB11-F1
#
_entry.id   AF-A0A8K0CB11-F1
#
_cell.length_a   1.000
_cell.length_b   1.000
_cell.length_c   1.000
_cell.angle_alpha   90.00
_cell.angle_beta   90.00
_cell.angle_gamma   90.00
#
_symmetry.space_group_name_H-M   'P 1'
#
loop_
_entity.id
_entity.type
_entity.pdbx_description
1 polymer ?
#
loop_
_entity_poly.entity_id
_entity_poly.type
_entity_poly.pdbx_seq_one_letter_code
_entity_poly.pdbx_strand_id
1 'polypeptide(L)'
;ANASVEILAGKDYVYLFTIRENKACDALHKYLGEFVYTIERAIGLIPRACPIPKILLQNNYHLHNLPIDADKITTAANFPFGNLRITIDVLDSKNRCVSCIEIKVEHNILHK
;
A
#
# COMPACT_ATOMS: atom_id res chain seq x y z
N ALA A 1 8.27 -1.81 -8.23
CA ALA A 1 7.21 -0.94 -7.70
C ALA A 1 7.84 0.38 -7.31
N ASN A 2 7.22 1.47 -7.74
CA ASN A 2 7.56 2.82 -7.31
C ASN A 2 6.40 3.33 -6.46
N ALA A 3 6.68 3.91 -5.31
CA ALA A 3 5.66 4.60 -4.52
C ALA A 3 6.11 6.04 -4.28
N SER A 4 5.34 7.01 -4.74
CA SER A 4 5.54 8.43 -4.43
C SER A 4 4.62 8.84 -3.29
N VAL A 5 5.18 9.55 -2.32
CA VAL A 5 4.44 10.08 -1.17
C VAL A 5 4.44 11.60 -1.25
N GLU A 6 3.25 12.17 -1.15
CA GLU A 6 3.00 13.61 -1.20
C GLU A 6 2.15 14.02 0.01
N ILE A 7 2.33 15.24 0.52
CA ILE A 7 1.52 15.82 1.60
C ILE A 7 0.78 17.05 1.11
N LEU A 8 -0.46 17.24 1.53
CA LEU A 8 -1.19 18.46 1.26
C LEU A 8 -0.64 19.61 2.11
N ALA A 9 -0.05 20.61 1.46
CA ALA A 9 0.38 21.86 2.08
C ALA A 9 -0.47 23.02 1.54
N GLY A 10 -1.44 23.47 2.36
CA GLY A 10 -2.42 24.46 1.92
C GLY A 10 -3.41 23.87 0.93
N LYS A 11 -3.31 24.24 -0.36
CA LYS A 11 -4.17 23.73 -1.45
C LYS A 11 -3.47 22.73 -2.38
N ASP A 12 -2.15 22.62 -2.29
CA ASP A 12 -1.34 21.85 -3.23
C ASP A 12 -0.69 20.64 -2.53
N TYR A 13 -0.52 19.56 -3.29
CA TYR A 13 0.25 18.40 -2.82
C TYR A 13 1.74 18.65 -3.10
N VAL A 14 2.56 18.51 -2.05
CA VAL A 14 4.00 18.67 -2.09
C VAL A 14 4.64 17.30 -1.97
N TYR A 15 5.49 16.99 -2.93
CA TYR A 15 6.29 15.77 -2.92
C TYR A 15 7.18 15.69 -1.68
N LEU A 16 7.13 14.54 -1.00
CA LEU A 16 8.01 14.24 0.13
C LEU A 16 9.18 13.37 -0.30
N PHE A 17 8.89 12.17 -0.79
CA PHE A 17 9.90 11.19 -1.20
C PHE A 17 9.32 10.09 -2.10
N THR A 18 10.21 9.31 -2.72
CA THR A 18 9.88 8.14 -3.53
C THR A 18 10.54 6.91 -2.91
N ILE A 19 9.78 5.84 -2.77
CA ILE A 19 10.27 4.50 -2.46
C ILE A 19 10.36 3.72 -3.78
N ARG A 20 11.52 3.13 -4.06
CA ARG A 20 11.72 2.25 -5.22
C ARG A 20 12.10 0.87 -4.75
N GLU A 21 11.32 -0.13 -5.14
CA GLU A 21 11.52 -1.52 -4.75
C GLU A 21 11.42 -2.42 -5.97
N ASN A 22 12.38 -3.33 -6.14
CA ASN A 22 12.42 -4.23 -7.31
C ASN A 22 11.41 -5.38 -7.19
N LYS A 23 10.93 -5.67 -5.98
CA LYS A 23 9.99 -6.76 -5.69
C LYS A 23 8.76 -6.20 -4.99
N ALA A 24 7.69 -5.95 -5.75
CA ALA A 24 6.45 -5.36 -5.23
C ALA A 24 5.88 -6.15 -4.05
N CYS A 25 5.90 -7.49 -4.12
CA CYS A 25 5.41 -8.33 -3.04
C CYS A 25 6.22 -8.17 -1.76
N ASP A 26 7.55 -8.19 -1.84
CA ASP A 26 8.41 -7.98 -0.67
C ASP A 26 8.24 -6.56 -0.09
N ALA A 27 8.04 -5.56 -0.95
CA ALA A 27 7.79 -4.19 -0.55
C ALA A 27 6.50 -4.04 0.26
N LEU A 28 5.40 -4.65 -0.21
CA LEU A 28 4.12 -4.64 0.50
C LEU A 28 4.29 -5.20 1.92
N HIS A 29 4.98 -6.35 2.07
CA HIS A 29 5.26 -6.93 3.38
C HIS A 29 6.17 -6.07 4.26
N LYS A 30 7.20 -5.46 3.67
CA LYS A 30 8.15 -4.61 4.41
C LYS A 30 7.47 -3.39 5.03
N TYR A 31 6.63 -2.70 4.26
CA TYR A 31 6.06 -1.41 4.69
C TYR A 31 4.69 -1.55 5.35
N LEU A 32 3.86 -2.46 4.88
CA LEU A 32 2.51 -2.65 5.41
C LEU A 32 2.42 -3.81 6.40
N GLY A 33 3.42 -4.70 6.45
CA GLY A 33 3.54 -5.71 7.50
C GLY A 33 2.32 -6.60 7.62
N GLU A 34 1.82 -6.73 8.85
CA GLU A 34 0.70 -7.61 9.23
C GLU A 34 -0.61 -7.28 8.49
N PHE A 35 -0.76 -6.05 8.01
CA PHE A 35 -1.90 -5.68 7.18
C PHE A 35 -1.97 -6.51 5.89
N VAL A 36 -0.86 -6.62 5.18
CA VAL A 36 -0.80 -7.38 3.92
C VAL A 36 -0.98 -8.87 4.18
N TYR A 37 -0.36 -9.40 5.24
CA TYR A 37 -0.57 -10.79 5.65
C TYR A 37 -2.03 -11.11 5.97
N THR A 38 -2.75 -10.15 6.57
CA THR A 38 -4.17 -10.32 6.88
C THR A 38 -5.02 -10.32 5.62
N ILE A 39 -4.75 -9.42 4.67
CA ILE A 39 -5.41 -9.41 3.37
C ILE A 39 -5.18 -10.73 2.64
N GLU A 40 -3.93 -11.16 2.52
CA GLU A 40 -3.55 -12.38 1.81
C GLU A 40 -4.29 -13.59 2.37
N ARG A 41 -4.29 -13.76 3.70
CA ARG A 41 -5.04 -14.84 4.37
C ARG A 41 -6.54 -14.75 4.11
N ALA A 42 -7.12 -13.54 4.18
CA ALA A 42 -8.56 -13.34 3.98
C ALA A 42 -9.01 -13.70 2.56
N ILE A 43 -8.13 -13.54 1.56
CA ILE A 43 -8.41 -13.91 0.17
C ILE A 43 -7.86 -15.29 -0.24
N GLY A 44 -7.40 -16.08 0.73
CA GLY A 44 -6.88 -17.43 0.51
C GLY A 44 -5.53 -17.48 -0.23
N LEU A 45 -4.77 -16.39 -0.23
CA LEU A 45 -3.39 -16.38 -0.71
C LEU A 45 -2.44 -16.93 0.36
N ILE A 46 -1.39 -17.62 -0.10
CA ILE A 46 -0.27 -17.97 0.76
C ILE A 46 0.52 -16.68 1.02
N PRO A 47 0.75 -16.32 2.31
CA PRO A 47 1.49 -15.13 2.65
C PRO A 47 2.84 -15.01 1.96
N ARG A 48 3.18 -13.83 1.43
CA ARG A 48 4.47 -13.56 0.76
C ARG A 48 4.76 -14.42 -0.48
N ALA A 49 3.78 -15.19 -0.96
CA ALA A 49 3.96 -16.04 -2.12
C ALA A 49 3.76 -15.25 -3.42
N CYS A 50 4.84 -15.09 -4.18
CA CYS A 50 4.81 -14.52 -5.51
C CYS A 50 5.53 -15.42 -6.54
N PRO A 51 5.08 -15.44 -7.81
CA PRO A 51 3.97 -14.66 -8.38
C PRO A 51 2.59 -15.13 -7.90
N ILE A 52 1.62 -14.22 -7.84
CA ILE A 52 0.22 -14.55 -7.51
C ILE A 52 -0.29 -15.56 -8.55
N PRO A 53 -0.82 -16.73 -8.13
CA PRO A 53 -1.31 -17.76 -9.06
C PRO A 53 -2.36 -17.20 -10.03
N LYS A 54 -2.33 -17.61 -11.30
CA LYS A 54 -3.28 -17.09 -12.31
C LYS A 54 -4.74 -17.43 -12.02
N ILE A 55 -5.01 -18.60 -11.46
CA ILE A 55 -6.37 -19.03 -11.05
C ILE A 55 -6.97 -18.09 -10.00
N LEU A 56 -6.09 -17.48 -9.21
CA LEU A 56 -6.39 -16.54 -8.17
C LEU A 56 -6.62 -15.15 -8.78
N LEU A 57 -5.84 -14.73 -9.79
CA LEU A 57 -6.09 -13.50 -10.56
C LEU A 57 -7.37 -13.50 -11.42
N GLN A 58 -7.89 -14.67 -11.78
CA GLN A 58 -9.11 -14.81 -12.61
C GLN A 58 -10.40 -14.69 -11.78
N ASN A 59 -10.31 -14.91 -10.48
CA ASN A 59 -11.44 -14.77 -9.58
C ASN A 59 -11.39 -13.38 -8.95
N ASN A 60 -12.46 -12.60 -9.14
CA ASN A 60 -12.59 -11.32 -8.45
C ASN A 60 -12.60 -11.55 -6.94
N TYR A 61 -11.68 -10.90 -6.23
CA TYR A 61 -11.63 -10.93 -4.77
C TYR A 61 -12.52 -9.86 -4.19
N HIS A 62 -13.33 -10.26 -3.21
CA HIS A 62 -14.18 -9.36 -2.46
C HIS A 62 -13.75 -9.37 -1.00
N LEU A 63 -13.09 -8.29 -0.58
CA LEU A 63 -12.78 -8.03 0.82
C LEU A 63 -13.85 -7.10 1.38
N HIS A 64 -14.57 -7.57 2.40
CA HIS A 64 -15.58 -6.78 3.10
C HIS A 64 -15.21 -6.66 4.57
N ASN A 65 -15.32 -5.44 5.11
CA ASN A 65 -15.22 -5.14 6.55
C ASN A 65 -13.99 -5.74 7.23
N LEU A 66 -12.81 -5.67 6.59
CA LEU A 66 -11.58 -6.10 7.23
C LEU A 66 -11.15 -5.03 8.24
N PRO A 67 -11.14 -5.31 9.56
CA PRO A 67 -10.67 -4.34 10.53
C PRO A 67 -9.17 -4.12 10.32
N ILE A 68 -8.79 -2.87 10.08
CA ILE A 68 -7.39 -2.47 9.89
C ILE A 68 -6.92 -1.82 11.17
N ASP A 69 -5.92 -2.45 11.79
CA ASP A 69 -5.20 -1.90 12.93
C ASP A 69 -4.02 -1.09 12.40
N ALA A 70 -4.15 0.25 12.41
CA ALA A 70 -3.15 1.16 11.85
C ALA A 70 -1.80 1.06 12.58
N ASP A 71 -1.79 0.68 13.85
CA ASP A 71 -0.56 0.52 14.65
C ASP A 71 0.32 -0.64 14.14
N LYS A 72 -0.26 -1.55 13.36
CA LYS A 72 0.45 -2.71 12.77
C LYS A 72 1.06 -2.43 11.41
N ILE A 73 0.86 -1.24 10.86
CA ILE A 73 1.51 -0.82 9.62
C ILE A 73 2.90 -0.29 9.98
N THR A 74 3.96 -0.95 9.52
CA THR A 74 5.36 -0.65 9.90
C THR A 74 5.75 0.81 9.64
N THR A 75 5.15 1.44 8.62
CA THR A 75 5.38 2.85 8.29
C THR A 75 4.45 3.84 8.99
N ALA A 76 3.36 3.40 9.64
CA ALA A 76 2.39 4.27 10.32
C ALA A 76 3.06 5.23 11.31
N ALA A 77 4.04 4.74 12.07
CA ALA A 77 4.77 5.54 13.05
C ALA A 77 5.63 6.67 12.45
N ASN A 78 6.00 6.60 11.16
CA ASN A 78 6.84 7.59 10.48
C ASN A 78 6.06 8.48 9.51
N PHE A 79 4.75 8.30 9.39
CA PHE A 79 3.95 9.15 8.50
C PHE A 79 3.75 10.53 9.13
N PRO A 80 4.08 11.62 8.41
CA PRO A 80 3.84 12.96 8.92
C PRO A 80 2.33 13.19 9.10
N PHE A 81 1.96 13.88 10.17
CA PHE A 81 0.57 14.26 10.44
C PHE A 81 0.03 15.13 9.28
N GLY A 82 -1.21 14.86 8.85
CA GLY A 82 -1.89 15.63 7.79
C GLY A 82 -2.55 14.75 6.72
N ASN A 83 -2.85 15.39 5.58
CA ASN A 83 -3.47 14.74 4.42
C ASN A 83 -2.38 14.26 3.46
N LEU A 84 -2.24 12.96 3.32
CA LEU A 84 -1.25 12.32 2.48
C LEU A 84 -1.89 11.75 1.22
N ARG A 85 -1.16 11.87 0.11
CA ARG A 85 -1.42 11.11 -1.11
C ARG A 85 -0.24 10.19 -1.35
N ILE A 86 -0.55 8.91 -1.53
CA ILE A 86 0.41 7.88 -1.84
C ILE A 86 0.01 7.29 -3.18
N THR A 87 0.88 7.42 -4.18
CA THR A 87 0.67 6.83 -5.50
C THR A 87 1.66 5.68 -5.66
N ILE A 88 1.16 4.48 -5.95
CA ILE A 88 1.95 3.25 -6.08
C ILE A 88 1.82 2.72 -7.50
N ASP A 89 2.92 2.73 -8.23
CA ASP A 89 3.04 2.11 -9.54
C ASP A 89 3.67 0.72 -9.39
N VAL A 90 2.87 -0.30 -9.69
CA VAL A 90 3.33 -1.68 -9.83
C VAL A 90 3.80 -1.88 -11.26
N LEU A 91 5.08 -2.22 -11.41
CA LEU A 91 5.73 -2.42 -12.70
C LEU A 91 5.97 -3.92 -12.95
N ASP A 92 5.85 -4.36 -14.20
CA ASP A 92 6.32 -5.69 -14.62
C ASP A 92 7.84 -5.75 -14.79
N SER A 93 8.37 -6.94 -15.14
CA SER A 93 9.79 -7.16 -15.37
C SER A 93 10.38 -6.36 -16.56
N LYS A 94 9.53 -5.73 -17.38
CA LYS A 94 9.92 -4.85 -18.50
C LYS A 94 9.70 -3.36 -18.15
N ASN A 95 9.52 -3.02 -16.87
CA ASN A 95 9.24 -1.67 -16.39
C ASN A 95 7.95 -1.04 -16.93
N ARG A 96 6.94 -1.83 -17.28
CA ARG A 96 5.62 -1.32 -17.72
C ARG A 96 4.67 -1.23 -16.51
N CYS A 97 3.94 -0.13 -16.29
CA CYS A 97 2.89 -0.08 -15.23
C CYS A 97 1.83 -1.13 -15.57
N VAL A 98 1.64 -2.07 -14.66
CA VAL A 98 0.58 -3.10 -14.72
C VAL A 98 -0.56 -2.78 -13.75
N SER A 99 -0.30 -1.98 -12.72
CA SER A 99 -1.30 -1.47 -11.80
C SER A 99 -0.79 -0.19 -11.17
N CYS A 100 -1.66 0.79 -11.04
CA CYS A 100 -1.33 2.10 -10.49
C CYS A 100 -2.42 2.37 -9.42
N ILE A 101 -2.01 2.53 -8.16
CA ILE A 101 -2.91 2.61 -6.97
C ILE A 101 -2.72 3.98 -6.32
N GLU A 102 -3.80 4.74 -6.16
CA GLU A 102 -3.79 6.00 -5.39
C GLU A 102 -4.49 5.77 -4.04
N ILE A 103 -3.79 6.11 -2.95
CA ILE A 103 -4.29 6.05 -1.58
C ILE A 103 -4.26 7.46 -1.01
N LYS A 104 -5.40 7.91 -0.46
CA LYS A 104 -5.50 9.16 0.29
C LYS A 104 -5.69 8.83 1.76
N VAL A 105 -4.79 9.32 2.59
CA VAL A 105 -4.83 9.13 4.05
C VAL A 105 -5.03 10.49 4.69
N GLU A 106 -6.12 10.62 5.43
CA GLU A 106 -6.38 11.79 6.27
C GLU A 106 -6.10 11.40 7.72
N HIS A 107 -5.02 11.95 8.29
CA HIS A 107 -4.74 11.78 9.71
C HIS A 107 -5.28 12.99 10.47
N ASN A 108 -6.49 12.85 11.01
CA ASN A 108 -7.07 13.86 11.88
C ASN A 108 -6.51 13.70 13.29
N ILE A 109 -5.77 14.71 13.75
CA ILE A 109 -5.41 14.82 15.18
C ILE A 109 -6.71 15.10 15.93
N LEU A 110 -7.30 14.07 16.53
CA LEU A 110 -8.28 14.28 17.60
C LEU A 110 -7.51 14.87 18.78
N HIS A 111 -7.51 16.21 18.88
CA HIS A 111 -7.13 16.88 20.11
C HIS A 111 -7.99 16.30 21.24
N LYS A 112 -7.36 15.49 22.10
CA LYS A 112 -7.89 15.10 23.41
C LYS A 112 -7.41 16.08 24.45
#